data_AF-A0A2U1JEC3-F1
#
_entry.id   AF-A0A2U1JEC3-F1
#
_cell.length_a   1.000
_cell.length_b   1.000
_cell.length_c   1.000
_cell.angle_alpha   90.00
_cell.angle_beta   90.00
_cell.angle_gamma   90.00
#
_symmetry.space_group_name_H-M   'P 1'
#
loop_
_entity.id
_entity.type
_entity.pdbx_description
1 polymer ?
#
loop_
_entity_poly.entity_id
_entity_poly.type
_entity_poly.pdbx_seq_one_letter_code
_entity_poly.pdbx_strand_id
1 'polypeptide(L)'
;MSEPKAEGQQNTTKQMLILFSVNQNNNKFYYAELCEDQDEVLVRYGRVGNNGVEHRYKGGLKKFESLLRAKRNKGYKDAMIEETVGESGVEVQHNVIETALNEINYKDDLSKELVKTISSKNVHKITGSTSIMFDSKDGLFKTPLGVIQRTGVEQAINLLAELEKVLPKYLELRDKKPNIDTEVKKGKKRDAGGKVLRALKNPSDTLEFIESKMFDLNEQYFVIIPNKVKNARDIEHLLFSQKAIDEQKATCDALLETLDLIDDLKKKNLENKNLEKSDNTKPPTFSVEIEHVDDQAVFALINQLFESTKNSSHAYYSADAHILKIYKIKLESQHQAFEERKEKKNVNLLWHGTRTQNLLSIMSKGLLLPKLSPGQKAGAMFGDGLYFANQSSKSLNYCDGGLWTQNSNEKNIIYMFLASVNMGNSFVPSGPVSSPPPKGYDSYWAKAGKSGVMNDEIIVFSADQIRLDYILEIERKYS
;
A
#
# COMPACT_ATOMS: atom_id res chain seq x y z
N MET A 1 31.37 4.74 -51.45
CA MET A 1 30.60 5.44 -50.41
C MET A 1 29.93 4.36 -49.58
N SER A 2 30.44 4.16 -48.38
CA SER A 2 29.99 3.19 -47.40
C SER A 2 28.74 3.72 -46.69
N GLU A 3 27.66 2.94 -46.71
CA GLU A 3 26.45 3.17 -45.92
C GLU A 3 26.76 3.12 -44.42
N PRO A 4 26.10 3.93 -43.58
CA PRO A 4 26.27 3.88 -42.14
C PRO A 4 25.61 2.63 -41.57
N LYS A 5 26.36 1.86 -40.78
CA LYS A 5 25.85 0.73 -39.99
C LYS A 5 24.84 1.26 -38.98
N ALA A 6 23.65 0.67 -38.97
CA ALA A 6 22.70 0.81 -37.89
C ALA A 6 23.35 0.36 -36.57
N GLU A 7 23.39 1.25 -35.58
CA GLU A 7 23.77 0.92 -34.20
C GLU A 7 22.73 -0.08 -33.66
N GLY A 8 23.18 -1.30 -33.36
CA GLY A 8 22.34 -2.36 -32.86
C GLY A 8 21.92 -2.10 -31.42
N GLN A 9 20.61 -2.03 -31.17
CA GLN A 9 20.01 -2.14 -29.85
C GLN A 9 20.47 -3.45 -29.18
N GLN A 10 21.18 -3.34 -28.05
CA GLN A 10 21.64 -4.49 -27.28
C GLN A 10 20.71 -4.74 -26.09
N ASN A 11 20.03 -5.89 -26.08
CA ASN A 11 19.32 -6.39 -24.90
C ASN A 11 20.34 -6.77 -23.81
N THR A 12 20.40 -6.01 -22.71
CA THR A 12 21.14 -6.40 -21.49
C THR A 12 20.38 -7.50 -20.74
N THR A 13 20.96 -8.69 -20.58
CA THR A 13 20.36 -9.82 -19.85
C THR A 13 20.66 -9.72 -18.35
N LYS A 14 19.63 -9.70 -17.48
CA LYS A 14 19.81 -9.52 -16.02
C LYS A 14 18.88 -10.46 -15.23
N GLN A 15 19.32 -10.94 -14.07
CA GLN A 15 18.52 -11.83 -13.21
C GLN A 15 18.83 -11.65 -11.72
N MET A 16 17.79 -11.56 -10.88
CA MET A 16 17.84 -11.50 -9.42
C MET A 16 17.07 -12.66 -8.89
N LEU A 17 17.72 -13.28 -7.92
CA LEU A 17 17.19 -14.40 -7.20
C LEU A 17 17.13 -14.03 -5.72
N ILE A 18 16.04 -14.43 -5.07
CA ILE A 18 15.84 -14.25 -3.64
C ILE A 18 15.90 -15.62 -2.97
N LEU A 19 16.59 -15.69 -1.84
CA LEU A 19 16.55 -16.82 -0.94
C LEU A 19 16.10 -16.32 0.43
N PHE A 20 14.86 -16.61 0.77
CA PHE A 20 14.35 -16.47 2.12
C PHE A 20 14.14 -17.86 2.70
N SER A 21 14.79 -18.15 3.83
CA SER A 21 14.50 -19.37 4.58
C SER A 21 14.69 -19.14 6.07
N VAL A 22 13.66 -19.47 6.82
CA VAL A 22 13.62 -19.30 8.27
C VAL A 22 14.59 -20.30 8.91
N ASN A 23 14.48 -21.57 8.53
CA ASN A 23 15.30 -22.65 9.07
C ASN A 23 16.80 -22.40 8.93
N GLN A 24 17.23 -21.84 7.80
CA GLN A 24 18.64 -21.55 7.52
C GLN A 24 19.07 -20.12 7.87
N ASN A 25 18.16 -19.30 8.43
CA ASN A 25 18.37 -17.86 8.64
C ASN A 25 18.87 -17.14 7.37
N ASN A 26 18.31 -17.51 6.23
CA ASN A 26 18.61 -16.88 4.96
C ASN A 26 17.60 -15.76 4.70
N ASN A 27 18.12 -14.57 4.42
CA ASN A 27 17.40 -13.50 3.76
C ASN A 27 18.40 -12.83 2.81
N LYS A 28 18.57 -13.42 1.63
CA LYS A 28 19.68 -13.14 0.72
C LYS A 28 19.17 -12.82 -0.67
N PHE A 29 19.85 -11.91 -1.34
CA PHE A 29 19.66 -11.66 -2.77
C PHE A 29 20.92 -12.08 -3.55
N TYR A 30 20.71 -12.38 -4.82
CA TYR A 30 21.76 -12.60 -5.80
C TYR A 30 21.33 -11.99 -7.13
N TYR A 31 21.97 -10.91 -7.52
CA TYR A 31 21.82 -10.22 -8.79
C TYR A 31 22.96 -10.65 -9.73
N ALA A 32 22.64 -10.87 -11.00
CA ALA A 32 23.59 -11.08 -12.07
C ALA A 32 23.16 -10.27 -13.30
N GLU A 33 24.12 -9.74 -14.02
CA GLU A 33 23.96 -8.95 -15.23
C GLU A 33 25.05 -9.34 -16.22
N LEU A 34 24.65 -9.67 -17.44
CA LEU A 34 25.57 -9.80 -18.57
C LEU A 34 25.91 -8.39 -19.06
N CYS A 35 27.19 -8.03 -18.98
CA CYS A 35 27.67 -6.71 -19.39
C CYS A 35 27.53 -6.50 -20.91
N GLU A 36 27.56 -5.25 -21.35
CA GLU A 36 27.38 -4.84 -22.75
C GLU A 36 28.43 -5.47 -23.70
N ASP A 37 29.63 -5.76 -23.18
CA ASP A 37 30.69 -6.46 -23.91
C ASP A 37 30.38 -7.94 -24.19
N GLN A 38 29.31 -8.48 -23.59
CA GLN A 38 28.88 -9.88 -23.61
C GLN A 38 29.93 -10.90 -23.17
N ASP A 39 31.07 -10.46 -22.64
CA ASP A 39 32.17 -11.32 -22.17
C ASP A 39 32.21 -11.34 -20.64
N GLU A 40 31.79 -10.26 -19.99
CA GLU A 40 31.76 -10.15 -18.54
C GLU A 40 30.36 -10.28 -17.95
N VAL A 41 30.31 -10.86 -16.76
CA VAL A 41 29.12 -10.99 -15.94
C VAL A 41 29.37 -10.27 -14.63
N LEU A 42 28.66 -9.17 -14.40
CA LEU A 42 28.61 -8.51 -13.11
C LEU A 42 27.63 -9.26 -12.22
N VAL A 43 28.05 -9.59 -11.00
CA VAL A 43 27.14 -10.12 -9.98
C VAL A 43 27.22 -9.28 -8.74
N ARG A 44 26.08 -9.15 -8.06
CA ARG A 44 25.97 -8.48 -6.77
C ARG A 44 25.15 -9.34 -5.83
N TYR A 45 25.67 -9.64 -4.64
CA TYR A 45 24.97 -10.53 -3.72
C TYR A 45 25.18 -10.11 -2.27
N GLY A 46 24.20 -10.41 -1.42
CA GLY A 46 24.24 -10.00 -0.02
C GLY A 46 22.97 -10.32 0.72
N ARG A 47 22.80 -9.73 1.90
CA ARG A 47 21.52 -9.73 2.62
C ARG A 47 20.57 -8.71 1.99
N VAL A 48 19.29 -9.05 1.90
CA VAL A 48 18.26 -8.15 1.38
C VAL A 48 18.23 -6.85 2.20
N GLY A 49 18.11 -5.70 1.52
CA GLY A 49 18.12 -4.37 2.14
C GLY A 49 19.50 -3.79 2.46
N ASN A 50 20.58 -4.45 2.02
CA ASN A 50 21.96 -3.95 2.09
C ASN A 50 22.56 -3.85 0.68
N ASN A 51 23.62 -3.06 0.51
CA ASN A 51 24.28 -2.84 -0.79
C ASN A 51 24.85 -4.12 -1.42
N GLY A 52 25.20 -5.11 -0.60
CA GLY A 52 25.82 -6.36 -1.06
C GLY A 52 27.28 -6.19 -1.48
N VAL A 53 27.84 -7.27 -2.01
CA VAL A 53 29.21 -7.33 -2.55
C VAL A 53 29.11 -7.56 -4.05
N GLU A 54 29.90 -6.80 -4.81
CA GLU A 54 29.99 -6.91 -6.26
C GLU A 54 31.21 -7.72 -6.70
N HIS A 55 31.05 -8.46 -7.79
CA HIS A 55 32.13 -9.22 -8.41
C HIS A 55 31.90 -9.34 -9.91
N ARG A 56 32.96 -9.32 -10.71
CA ARG A 56 32.91 -9.53 -12.17
C ARG A 56 33.51 -10.89 -12.54
N TYR A 57 32.87 -11.59 -13.48
CA TYR A 57 33.33 -12.87 -13.99
C TYR A 57 33.46 -12.82 -15.50
N LYS A 58 34.51 -13.41 -16.05
CA LYS A 58 34.60 -13.65 -17.49
C LYS A 58 33.87 -14.92 -17.90
N GLY A 59 33.43 -14.97 -19.16
CA GLY A 59 32.81 -16.15 -19.78
C GLY A 59 31.38 -15.93 -20.28
N GLY A 60 30.95 -14.67 -20.39
CA GLY A 60 29.73 -14.25 -21.05
C GLY A 60 28.46 -15.00 -20.62
N LEU A 61 27.57 -15.23 -21.59
CA LEU A 61 26.26 -15.86 -21.36
C LEU A 61 26.36 -17.25 -20.70
N LYS A 62 27.33 -18.08 -21.10
CA LYS A 62 27.54 -19.41 -20.49
C LYS A 62 27.84 -19.31 -19.01
N LYS A 63 28.68 -18.34 -18.62
CA LYS A 63 29.00 -18.11 -17.20
C LYS A 63 27.79 -17.56 -16.45
N PHE A 64 27.04 -16.64 -17.06
CA PHE A 64 25.80 -16.08 -16.52
C PHE A 64 24.79 -17.18 -16.16
N GLU A 65 24.43 -18.03 -17.12
CA GLU A 65 23.48 -19.13 -16.91
C GLU A 65 23.97 -20.15 -15.87
N SER A 66 25.27 -20.48 -15.90
CA SER A 66 25.90 -21.38 -14.94
C SER A 66 25.80 -20.86 -13.50
N LEU A 67 26.07 -19.56 -13.30
CA LEU A 67 25.97 -18.91 -11.98
C LEU A 67 24.53 -18.92 -11.46
N LEU A 68 23.56 -18.61 -12.32
CA LEU A 68 22.14 -18.65 -11.95
C LEU A 68 21.66 -20.05 -11.60
N ARG A 69 21.99 -21.05 -12.43
CA ARG A 69 21.66 -22.46 -12.16
C ARG A 69 22.26 -22.91 -10.84
N ALA A 70 23.51 -22.56 -10.56
CA ALA A 70 24.17 -22.90 -9.30
C ALA A 70 23.47 -22.28 -8.08
N LYS A 71 22.86 -21.11 -8.22
CA LYS A 71 22.09 -20.46 -7.15
C LYS A 71 20.69 -21.05 -7.01
N ARG A 72 19.99 -21.34 -8.12
CA ARG A 72 18.69 -22.04 -8.10
C ARG A 72 18.81 -23.41 -7.42
N ASN A 73 19.90 -24.14 -7.66
CA ASN A 73 20.19 -25.40 -6.97
C ASN A 73 20.40 -25.24 -5.44
N LYS A 74 20.71 -24.03 -4.97
CA LYS A 74 20.83 -23.69 -3.54
C LYS A 74 19.51 -23.18 -2.94
N GLY A 75 18.40 -23.28 -3.69
CA GLY A 75 17.06 -22.88 -3.26
C GLY A 75 16.71 -21.42 -3.52
N TYR A 76 17.58 -20.66 -4.22
CA TYR A 76 17.21 -19.31 -4.65
C TYR A 76 16.09 -19.39 -5.69
N LYS A 77 15.08 -18.52 -5.55
CA LYS A 77 13.95 -18.41 -6.47
C LYS A 77 14.07 -17.14 -7.30
N ASP A 78 13.63 -17.20 -8.54
CA ASP A 78 13.52 -16.02 -9.39
C ASP A 78 12.53 -15.04 -8.77
N ALA A 79 12.94 -13.78 -8.65
CA ALA A 79 12.04 -12.73 -8.20
C ALA A 79 11.01 -12.43 -9.30
N MET A 80 9.75 -12.24 -8.93
CA MET A 80 8.63 -12.04 -9.88
C MET A 80 8.62 -10.61 -10.44
N ILE A 81 9.52 -10.36 -11.37
CA ILE A 81 9.82 -9.07 -11.98
C ILE A 81 9.91 -9.27 -13.51
N GLU A 82 9.48 -8.27 -14.29
CA GLU A 82 9.73 -8.24 -15.73
C GLU A 82 11.06 -7.52 -16.02
N GLU A 83 11.84 -8.03 -16.97
CA GLU A 83 12.92 -7.23 -17.58
C GLU A 83 12.26 -6.00 -18.21
N THR A 84 12.80 -4.81 -17.95
CA THR A 84 12.45 -3.62 -18.73
C THR A 84 12.81 -3.92 -20.18
N VAL A 85 11.82 -4.29 -20.99
CA VAL A 85 12.00 -4.43 -22.44
C VAL A 85 12.43 -3.07 -22.94
N GLY A 86 13.64 -3.00 -23.48
CA GLY A 86 14.15 -1.81 -24.14
C GLY A 86 13.15 -1.32 -25.17
N GLU A 87 12.74 -0.06 -25.00
CA GLU A 87 12.34 0.88 -26.04
C GLU A 87 11.82 0.26 -27.35
N SER A 88 10.58 -0.22 -27.30
CA SER A 88 9.71 -0.07 -28.47
C SER A 88 9.20 1.36 -28.42
N GLY A 89 9.79 2.22 -29.26
CA GLY A 89 9.62 3.67 -29.24
C GLY A 89 8.16 4.11 -29.08
N VAL A 90 7.81 4.58 -27.89
CA VAL A 90 7.62 6.00 -27.60
C VAL A 90 8.04 6.22 -26.16
N GLU A 91 9.17 6.90 -25.93
CA GLU A 91 9.53 7.44 -24.62
C GLU A 91 8.42 8.36 -24.15
N VAL A 92 7.62 7.88 -23.21
CA VAL A 92 7.13 8.78 -22.18
C VAL A 92 7.37 8.04 -20.87
N GLN A 93 8.48 8.39 -20.22
CA GLN A 93 8.77 7.99 -18.84
C GLN A 93 7.78 8.77 -17.95
N HIS A 94 6.78 8.09 -17.42
CA HIS A 94 5.69 8.74 -16.68
C HIS A 94 5.94 8.66 -15.19
N ASN A 95 6.71 9.60 -14.67
CA ASN A 95 6.75 9.79 -13.23
C ASN A 95 5.38 10.29 -12.75
N VAL A 96 4.62 9.45 -12.06
CA VAL A 96 3.30 9.77 -11.51
C VAL A 96 3.34 11.01 -10.61
N ILE A 97 4.41 11.15 -9.83
CA ILE A 97 4.61 12.27 -8.92
C ILE A 97 4.85 13.54 -9.71
N GLU A 98 5.72 13.49 -10.71
CA GLU A 98 5.98 14.64 -11.58
C GLU A 98 4.73 15.06 -12.37
N THR A 99 3.98 14.08 -12.86
CA THR A 99 2.70 14.33 -13.55
C THR A 99 1.72 15.04 -12.62
N ALA A 100 1.56 14.57 -11.38
CA ALA A 100 0.72 15.23 -10.38
C ALA A 100 1.22 16.65 -10.04
N LEU A 101 2.53 16.84 -9.89
CA LEU A 101 3.12 18.14 -9.61
C LEU A 101 2.97 19.15 -10.75
N ASN A 102 2.83 18.67 -11.99
CA ASN A 102 2.69 19.52 -13.18
C ASN A 102 1.22 19.78 -13.55
N GLU A 103 0.33 18.81 -13.38
CA GLU A 103 -1.07 18.90 -13.85
C GLU A 103 -2.04 19.46 -12.80
N ILE A 104 -1.78 19.27 -11.51
CA ILE A 104 -2.65 19.82 -10.44
C ILE A 104 -2.57 21.34 -10.44
N ASN A 105 -3.73 22.00 -10.36
CA ASN A 105 -3.85 23.45 -10.26
C ASN A 105 -3.72 23.88 -8.79
N TYR A 106 -2.54 24.38 -8.41
CA TYR A 106 -2.26 24.91 -7.08
C TYR A 106 -2.56 26.40 -7.01
N LYS A 107 -3.34 26.83 -6.01
CA LYS A 107 -3.58 28.27 -5.76
C LYS A 107 -2.49 28.94 -4.91
N ASP A 108 -1.69 28.14 -4.21
CA ASP A 108 -0.69 28.60 -3.25
C ASP A 108 0.44 27.57 -3.06
N ASP A 109 1.53 28.01 -2.44
CA ASP A 109 2.72 27.18 -2.20
C ASP A 109 2.49 26.07 -1.16
N LEU A 110 1.59 26.28 -0.19
CA LEU A 110 1.28 25.27 0.84
C LEU A 110 0.54 24.08 0.23
N SER A 111 -0.34 24.33 -0.74
CA SER A 111 -1.03 23.30 -1.52
C SER A 111 -0.06 22.49 -2.37
N LYS A 112 0.98 23.13 -2.92
CA LYS A 112 2.05 22.43 -3.64
C LYS A 112 2.95 21.61 -2.71
N GLU A 113 3.23 22.13 -1.51
CA GLU A 113 3.98 21.43 -0.47
C GLU A 113 3.23 20.18 0.04
N LEU A 114 1.89 20.26 0.17
CA LEU A 114 1.03 19.14 0.52
C LEU A 114 1.26 17.95 -0.43
N VAL A 115 1.14 18.18 -1.75
CA VAL A 115 1.29 17.10 -2.75
C VAL A 115 2.70 16.54 -2.73
N LYS A 116 3.74 17.38 -2.65
CA LYS A 116 5.13 16.91 -2.49
C LYS A 116 5.30 16.00 -1.26
N THR A 117 4.70 16.39 -0.14
CA THR A 117 4.78 15.65 1.12
C THR A 117 4.07 14.31 1.03
N ILE A 118 2.85 14.26 0.48
CA ILE A 118 2.10 13.03 0.26
C ILE A 118 2.86 12.08 -0.67
N SER A 119 3.38 12.59 -1.79
CA SER A 119 4.15 11.80 -2.75
C SER A 119 5.43 11.23 -2.13
N SER A 120 6.16 12.03 -1.35
CA SER A 120 7.36 11.57 -0.65
C SER A 120 7.05 10.50 0.40
N LYS A 121 5.97 10.69 1.18
CA LYS A 121 5.50 9.68 2.16
C LYS A 121 5.11 8.36 1.49
N ASN A 122 4.46 8.41 0.33
CA ASN A 122 4.09 7.20 -0.42
C ASN A 122 5.34 6.42 -0.87
N VAL A 123 6.34 7.11 -1.46
CA VAL A 123 7.62 6.49 -1.84
C VAL A 123 8.34 5.90 -0.62
N HIS A 124 8.45 6.65 0.47
CA HIS A 124 9.11 6.19 1.69
C HIS A 124 8.40 4.96 2.30
N LYS A 125 7.06 4.93 2.29
CA LYS A 125 6.29 3.81 2.82
C LYS A 125 6.61 2.49 2.11
N ILE A 126 6.77 2.53 0.79
CA ILE A 126 7.09 1.35 0.00
C ILE A 126 8.57 0.97 0.13
N THR A 127 9.47 1.95 0.12
CA THR A 127 10.93 1.71 0.06
C THR A 127 11.60 1.51 1.42
N GLY A 128 11.04 2.04 2.50
CA GLY A 128 11.72 2.15 3.79
C GLY A 128 11.99 0.81 4.50
N SER A 129 11.11 -0.19 4.34
CA SER A 129 11.24 -1.53 4.95
C SER A 129 11.52 -2.65 3.95
N THR A 130 11.53 -2.33 2.67
CA THR A 130 11.68 -3.31 1.58
C THR A 130 13.04 -3.13 0.88
N SER A 131 13.41 -4.03 -0.03
CA SER A 131 14.53 -3.78 -0.96
C SER A 131 14.06 -3.15 -2.28
N ILE A 132 12.85 -2.61 -2.30
CA ILE A 132 12.26 -1.94 -3.44
C ILE A 132 12.83 -0.52 -3.46
N MET A 133 13.21 -0.06 -4.65
CA MET A 133 13.68 1.28 -4.93
C MET A 133 12.64 1.99 -5.79
N PHE A 134 12.53 3.30 -5.64
CA PHE A 134 11.73 4.13 -6.55
C PHE A 134 12.68 4.78 -7.54
N ASP A 135 12.43 4.60 -8.83
CA ASP A 135 13.17 5.29 -9.87
C ASP A 135 12.46 6.60 -10.22
N SER A 136 13.10 7.72 -9.89
CA SER A 136 12.52 9.05 -10.12
C SER A 136 12.42 9.43 -11.60
N LYS A 137 13.09 8.71 -12.51
CA LYS A 137 13.01 9.01 -13.95
C LYS A 137 11.70 8.52 -14.55
N ASP A 138 11.32 7.29 -14.25
CA ASP A 138 10.10 6.68 -14.79
C ASP A 138 8.96 6.51 -13.77
N GLY A 139 9.19 6.87 -12.50
CA GLY A 139 8.21 6.78 -11.42
C GLY A 139 7.84 5.35 -11.02
N LEU A 140 8.66 4.36 -11.39
CA LEU A 140 8.37 2.95 -11.14
C LEU A 140 9.04 2.47 -9.86
N PHE A 141 8.33 1.60 -9.13
CA PHE A 141 8.90 0.81 -8.05
C PHE A 141 9.63 -0.40 -8.63
N LYS A 142 10.95 -0.38 -8.48
CA LYS A 142 11.87 -1.36 -9.04
C LYS A 142 12.57 -2.12 -7.93
N THR A 143 12.77 -3.41 -8.15
CA THR A 143 13.87 -4.11 -7.50
C THR A 143 15.14 -3.89 -8.31
N PRO A 144 16.32 -4.33 -7.85
CA PRO A 144 17.54 -4.32 -8.66
C PRO A 144 17.46 -4.88 -10.09
N LEU A 145 16.44 -5.66 -10.47
CA LEU A 145 16.28 -6.13 -11.86
C LEU A 145 15.32 -5.35 -12.73
N GLY A 146 14.34 -4.70 -12.13
CA GLY A 146 13.17 -4.31 -12.89
C GLY A 146 11.94 -4.09 -12.03
N VAL A 147 10.87 -3.80 -12.74
CA VAL A 147 9.63 -3.26 -12.20
C VAL A 147 8.83 -4.37 -11.52
N ILE A 148 8.30 -4.07 -10.33
CA ILE A 148 7.42 -5.00 -9.63
C ILE A 148 6.12 -5.17 -10.42
N GLN A 149 5.75 -6.43 -10.67
CA GLN A 149 4.54 -6.73 -11.42
C GLN A 149 3.29 -6.70 -10.52
N ARG A 150 2.17 -6.29 -11.12
CA ARG A 150 0.83 -6.40 -10.51
C ARG A 150 0.54 -7.82 -10.03
N THR A 151 0.83 -8.82 -10.87
CA THR A 151 0.62 -10.24 -10.56
C THR A 151 1.38 -10.69 -9.30
N GLY A 152 2.62 -10.23 -9.13
CA GLY A 152 3.42 -10.47 -7.93
C GLY A 152 2.78 -9.85 -6.70
N VAL A 153 2.34 -8.58 -6.78
CA VAL A 153 1.67 -7.89 -5.68
C VAL A 153 0.35 -8.58 -5.31
N GLU A 154 -0.45 -8.99 -6.29
CA GLU A 154 -1.70 -9.73 -6.07
C GLU A 154 -1.47 -11.09 -5.39
N GLN A 155 -0.43 -11.83 -5.80
CA GLN A 155 -0.04 -13.07 -5.12
C GLN A 155 0.39 -12.81 -3.68
N ALA A 156 1.15 -11.75 -3.43
CA ALA A 156 1.55 -11.35 -2.08
C ALA A 156 0.33 -11.02 -1.20
N ILE A 157 -0.67 -10.31 -1.73
CA ILE A 157 -1.94 -10.03 -1.04
C ILE A 157 -2.69 -11.32 -0.69
N ASN A 158 -2.74 -12.29 -1.61
CA ASN A 158 -3.38 -13.58 -1.36
C ASN A 158 -2.67 -14.36 -0.23
N LEU A 159 -1.33 -14.37 -0.22
CA LEU A 159 -0.54 -14.98 0.86
C LEU A 159 -0.80 -14.31 2.21
N LEU A 160 -0.92 -12.97 2.25
CA LEU A 160 -1.28 -12.23 3.46
C LEU A 160 -2.69 -12.60 3.98
N ALA A 161 -3.65 -12.78 3.07
CA ALA A 161 -5.00 -13.22 3.43
C ALA A 161 -5.02 -14.66 3.98
N GLU A 162 -4.15 -15.54 3.48
CA GLU A 162 -3.98 -16.88 4.05
C GLU A 162 -3.33 -16.85 5.43
N LEU A 163 -2.28 -16.03 5.63
CA LEU A 163 -1.64 -15.81 6.92
C LEU A 163 -2.66 -15.34 7.97
N GLU A 164 -3.49 -14.35 7.62
CA GLU A 164 -4.53 -13.81 8.51
C GLU A 164 -5.57 -14.85 8.92
N LYS A 165 -5.92 -15.79 8.03
CA LYS A 165 -6.84 -16.91 8.36
C LYS A 165 -6.22 -17.91 9.33
N VAL A 166 -4.90 -18.13 9.24
CA VAL A 166 -4.19 -19.14 10.05
C VAL A 166 -3.77 -18.58 11.41
N LEU A 167 -3.46 -17.28 11.47
CA LEU A 167 -2.87 -16.61 12.64
C LEU A 167 -3.67 -16.77 13.95
N PRO A 168 -5.01 -16.60 14.00
CA PRO A 168 -5.76 -16.69 15.26
C PRO A 168 -5.60 -18.05 15.94
N LYS A 169 -5.66 -19.13 15.16
CA LYS A 169 -5.51 -20.51 15.66
C LYS A 169 -4.09 -20.77 16.15
N TYR A 170 -3.08 -20.21 15.47
CA TYR A 170 -1.69 -20.27 15.93
C TYR A 170 -1.54 -19.60 17.30
N LEU A 171 -2.01 -18.35 17.43
CA LEU A 171 -1.92 -17.57 18.67
C LEU A 171 -2.64 -18.29 19.83
N GLU A 172 -3.86 -18.78 19.61
CA GLU A 172 -4.62 -19.52 20.61
C GLU A 172 -3.85 -20.75 21.16
N LEU A 173 -3.25 -21.54 20.27
CA LEU A 173 -2.51 -22.75 20.65
C LEU A 173 -1.19 -22.43 21.33
N ARG A 174 -0.49 -21.38 20.88
CA ARG A 174 0.76 -20.90 21.46
C ARG A 174 0.54 -20.35 22.87
N ASP A 175 -0.50 -19.53 23.06
CA ASP A 175 -0.79 -18.88 24.34
C ASP A 175 -1.25 -19.90 25.40
N LYS A 176 -1.90 -20.99 25.00
CA LYS A 176 -2.19 -22.14 25.89
C LYS A 176 -0.93 -22.93 26.30
N LYS A 177 0.20 -22.74 25.61
CA LYS A 177 1.44 -23.49 25.83
C LYS A 177 2.68 -22.58 25.80
N PRO A 178 2.80 -21.58 26.70
CA PRO A 178 3.81 -20.52 26.62
C PRO A 178 5.25 -20.97 26.92
N ASN A 179 5.44 -22.16 27.50
CA ASN A 179 6.75 -22.73 27.85
C ASN A 179 7.29 -23.73 26.80
N ILE A 180 6.79 -23.67 25.57
CA ILE A 180 7.22 -24.51 24.46
C ILE A 180 8.27 -23.77 23.64
N ASP A 181 9.36 -24.46 23.29
CA ASP A 181 10.38 -23.91 22.39
C ASP A 181 9.82 -23.91 20.96
N THR A 182 9.15 -22.83 20.60
CA THR A 182 8.65 -22.58 19.25
C THR A 182 9.68 -21.85 18.38
N GLU A 183 10.81 -21.42 18.96
CA GLU A 183 11.90 -20.85 18.17
C GLU A 183 12.61 -21.95 17.37
N VAL A 184 12.99 -21.62 16.13
CA VAL A 184 13.79 -22.49 15.25
C VAL A 184 15.10 -22.88 15.95
N LYS A 185 15.08 -24.04 16.62
CA LYS A 185 16.18 -24.74 17.32
C LYS A 185 17.42 -23.85 17.54
N LYS A 186 17.34 -22.87 18.45
CA LYS A 186 18.57 -22.27 19.00
C LYS A 186 19.25 -23.36 19.82
N GLY A 187 20.55 -23.57 19.60
CA GLY A 187 21.32 -24.58 20.33
C GLY A 187 21.07 -24.50 21.83
N LYS A 188 20.98 -25.67 22.50
CA LYS A 188 20.61 -25.81 23.91
C LYS A 188 21.39 -24.82 24.78
N LYS A 189 20.70 -23.87 25.44
CA LYS A 189 21.31 -22.97 26.44
C LYS A 189 21.88 -23.81 27.59
N ARG A 190 23.15 -23.59 27.89
CA ARG A 190 23.89 -24.25 28.98
C ARG A 190 24.21 -23.21 30.05
N ASP A 191 24.18 -23.61 31.31
CA ASP A 191 24.74 -22.79 32.39
C ASP A 191 26.27 -22.75 32.33
N ALA A 192 26.90 -21.93 33.18
CA ALA A 192 28.34 -21.80 33.28
C ALA A 192 29.07 -23.11 33.66
N GLY A 193 28.33 -24.13 34.14
CA GLY A 193 28.82 -25.48 34.44
C GLY A 193 28.52 -26.51 33.36
N GLY A 194 28.00 -26.10 32.19
CA GLY A 194 27.70 -26.99 31.06
C GLY A 194 26.39 -27.77 31.19
N LYS A 195 25.58 -27.54 32.23
CA LYS A 195 24.29 -28.21 32.44
C LYS A 195 23.21 -27.53 31.58
N VAL A 196 22.42 -28.34 30.87
CA VAL A 196 21.31 -27.85 30.04
C VAL A 196 20.23 -27.27 30.96
N LEU A 197 19.94 -25.98 30.80
CA LEU A 197 18.86 -25.29 31.51
C LEU A 197 17.52 -25.87 31.02
N ARG A 198 16.69 -26.37 31.96
CA ARG A 198 15.31 -26.95 31.83
C ARG A 198 14.89 -27.43 30.43
N ALA A 199 14.57 -28.72 30.30
CA ALA A 199 13.96 -29.29 29.09
C ALA A 199 12.64 -28.56 28.75
N LEU A 200 12.67 -27.74 27.69
CA LEU A 200 11.49 -27.15 27.07
C LEU A 200 10.61 -28.30 26.55
N LYS A 201 9.29 -28.17 26.71
CA LYS A 201 8.35 -29.19 26.22
C LYS A 201 8.20 -29.06 24.71
N ASN A 202 8.10 -30.18 24.01
CA ASN A 202 7.84 -30.19 22.57
C ASN A 202 6.40 -29.70 22.28
N PRO A 203 6.18 -28.98 21.16
CA PRO A 203 4.84 -28.60 20.72
C PRO A 203 3.95 -29.83 20.46
N SER A 204 2.63 -29.64 20.49
CA SER A 204 1.73 -30.69 19.94
C SER A 204 1.85 -30.74 18.43
N ASP A 205 1.64 -31.91 17.83
CA ASP A 205 1.62 -32.10 16.37
C ASP A 205 0.78 -31.05 15.63
N THR A 206 -0.37 -30.65 16.20
CA THR A 206 -1.22 -29.60 15.62
C THR A 206 -0.57 -28.21 15.63
N LEU A 207 0.17 -27.88 16.68
CA LEU A 207 0.90 -26.60 16.79
C LEU A 207 2.11 -26.61 15.85
N GLU A 208 2.87 -27.71 15.80
CA GLU A 208 3.99 -27.89 14.85
C GLU A 208 3.51 -27.75 13.40
N PHE A 209 2.38 -28.37 13.06
CA PHE A 209 1.80 -28.29 11.72
C PHE A 209 1.40 -26.85 11.34
N ILE A 210 0.71 -26.14 12.23
CA ILE A 210 0.28 -24.77 11.98
C ILE A 210 1.47 -23.82 11.91
N GLU A 211 2.47 -24.01 12.78
CA GLU A 211 3.69 -23.23 12.77
C GLU A 211 4.51 -23.44 11.50
N SER A 212 4.66 -24.70 11.05
CA SER A 212 5.28 -25.00 9.75
C SER A 212 4.55 -24.29 8.62
N LYS A 213 3.21 -24.34 8.61
CA LYS A 213 2.41 -23.63 7.61
C LYS A 213 2.63 -22.11 7.65
N MET A 214 2.71 -21.51 8.85
CA MET A 214 3.01 -20.08 9.01
C MET A 214 4.39 -19.74 8.44
N PHE A 215 5.40 -20.56 8.71
CA PHE A 215 6.74 -20.37 8.15
C PHE A 215 6.76 -20.51 6.62
N ASP A 216 6.09 -21.52 6.06
CA ASP A 216 6.01 -21.73 4.60
C ASP A 216 5.35 -20.55 3.89
N LEU A 217 4.30 -19.98 4.49
CA LEU A 217 3.63 -18.77 3.96
C LEU A 217 4.55 -17.54 4.02
N ASN A 218 5.32 -17.38 5.12
CA ASN A 218 6.31 -16.32 5.24
C ASN A 218 7.43 -16.47 4.18
N GLU A 219 7.97 -17.68 3.99
CA GLU A 219 9.01 -17.93 2.98
C GLU A 219 8.52 -17.64 1.56
N GLN A 220 7.26 -17.95 1.24
CA GLN A 220 6.66 -17.58 -0.05
C GLN A 220 6.49 -16.06 -0.19
N TYR A 221 6.00 -15.39 0.86
CA TYR A 221 5.76 -13.95 0.83
C TYR A 221 7.05 -13.15 0.64
N PHE A 222 8.09 -13.41 1.44
CA PHE A 222 9.34 -12.63 1.40
C PHE A 222 10.21 -12.88 0.16
N VAL A 223 9.90 -13.90 -0.64
CA VAL A 223 10.49 -14.08 -1.97
C VAL A 223 9.88 -13.09 -2.97
N ILE A 224 8.58 -12.80 -2.85
CA ILE A 224 7.86 -11.89 -3.73
C ILE A 224 8.08 -10.43 -3.29
N ILE A 225 7.89 -10.14 -2.00
CA ILE A 225 8.10 -8.82 -1.40
C ILE A 225 9.31 -8.89 -0.46
N PRO A 226 10.53 -8.67 -1.00
CA PRO A 226 11.76 -8.81 -0.24
C PRO A 226 11.92 -7.69 0.80
N ASN A 227 11.88 -8.05 2.07
CA ASN A 227 12.01 -7.13 3.20
C ASN A 227 13.38 -7.18 3.87
N LYS A 228 13.75 -6.08 4.53
CA LYS A 228 14.95 -6.00 5.35
C LYS A 228 14.75 -6.75 6.67
N VAL A 229 15.02 -8.05 6.65
CA VAL A 229 14.97 -8.92 7.84
C VAL A 229 16.38 -9.18 8.38
N LYS A 230 16.65 -8.67 9.58
CA LYS A 230 17.95 -8.85 10.28
C LYS A 230 18.22 -10.32 10.59
N ASN A 231 17.22 -11.02 11.12
CA ASN A 231 17.28 -12.44 11.43
C ASN A 231 15.96 -13.11 11.01
N ALA A 232 16.04 -14.02 10.04
CA ALA A 232 14.87 -14.70 9.48
C ALA A 232 14.32 -15.80 10.42
N ARG A 233 15.00 -16.08 11.55
CA ARG A 233 14.51 -16.98 12.61
C ARG A 233 13.72 -16.27 13.69
N ASP A 234 13.86 -14.96 13.80
CA ASP A 234 13.21 -14.22 14.87
C ASP A 234 11.78 -13.91 14.40
N ILE A 235 10.81 -14.52 15.10
CA ILE A 235 9.37 -14.43 14.81
C ILE A 235 8.90 -12.97 14.78
N GLU A 236 9.55 -12.08 15.53
CA GLU A 236 9.28 -10.63 15.55
C GLU A 236 9.51 -9.94 14.19
N HIS A 237 10.34 -10.53 13.32
CA HIS A 237 10.59 -10.02 11.97
C HIS A 237 9.77 -10.74 10.89
N LEU A 238 8.86 -11.63 11.31
CA LEU A 238 8.00 -12.43 10.46
C LEU A 238 6.53 -12.05 10.69
N LEU A 239 5.65 -12.60 9.85
CA LEU A 239 4.22 -12.31 9.82
C LEU A 239 3.45 -13.20 10.80
N PHE A 240 3.83 -13.14 12.08
CA PHE A 240 3.23 -13.87 13.20
C PHE A 240 2.44 -12.98 14.16
N SER A 241 2.12 -11.76 13.72
CA SER A 241 1.24 -10.84 14.44
C SER A 241 0.33 -10.14 13.46
N GLN A 242 -0.86 -9.74 13.93
CA GLN A 242 -1.82 -9.00 13.11
C GLN A 242 -1.20 -7.69 12.63
N LYS A 243 -0.48 -6.99 13.53
CA LYS A 243 0.27 -5.77 13.21
C LYS A 243 1.22 -5.97 12.03
N ALA A 244 2.07 -7.01 12.06
CA ALA A 244 3.02 -7.26 10.97
C ALA A 244 2.32 -7.57 9.63
N ILE A 245 1.21 -8.31 9.66
CA ILE A 245 0.40 -8.59 8.47
C ILE A 245 -0.22 -7.30 7.93
N ASP A 246 -0.80 -6.46 8.78
CA ASP A 246 -1.45 -5.21 8.39
C ASP A 246 -0.46 -4.20 7.80
N GLU A 247 0.75 -4.13 8.36
CA GLU A 247 1.85 -3.33 7.81
C GLU A 247 2.25 -3.78 6.41
N GLN A 248 2.35 -5.10 6.18
CA GLN A 248 2.65 -5.64 4.85
C GLN A 248 1.51 -5.48 3.85
N LYS A 249 0.26 -5.63 4.29
CA LYS A 249 -0.92 -5.30 3.47
C LYS A 249 -0.85 -3.84 3.01
N ALA A 250 -0.53 -2.92 3.92
CA ALA A 250 -0.35 -1.51 3.59
C ALA A 250 0.68 -1.29 2.47
N THR A 251 1.82 -1.97 2.53
CA THR A 251 2.84 -1.89 1.50
C THR A 251 2.34 -2.44 0.15
N CYS A 252 1.67 -3.59 0.16
CA CYS A 252 1.10 -4.18 -1.07
C CYS A 252 0.01 -3.29 -1.67
N ASP A 253 -0.87 -2.70 -0.86
CA ASP A 253 -1.91 -1.78 -1.31
C ASP A 253 -1.29 -0.54 -1.97
N ALA A 254 -0.27 0.06 -1.34
CA ALA A 254 0.43 1.22 -1.89
C ALA A 254 1.10 0.91 -3.25
N LEU A 255 1.72 -0.26 -3.37
CA LEU A 255 2.31 -0.74 -4.62
C LEU A 255 1.24 -0.89 -5.70
N LEU A 256 0.13 -1.55 -5.37
CA LEU A 256 -0.94 -1.82 -6.33
C LEU A 256 -1.61 -0.53 -6.81
N GLU A 257 -1.91 0.39 -5.88
CA GLU A 257 -2.46 1.70 -6.21
C GLU A 257 -1.54 2.51 -7.13
N THR A 258 -0.23 2.48 -6.88
CA THR A 258 0.73 3.18 -7.74
C THR A 258 0.75 2.56 -9.14
N LEU A 259 0.76 1.22 -9.25
CA LEU A 259 0.66 0.52 -10.53
C LEU A 259 -0.64 0.89 -11.27
N ASP A 260 -1.75 1.03 -10.55
CA ASP A 260 -3.03 1.48 -11.11
C ASP A 260 -3.03 2.93 -11.59
N LEU A 261 -2.29 3.84 -10.94
CA LEU A 261 -2.09 5.19 -11.50
C LEU A 261 -1.25 5.14 -12.78
N ILE A 262 -0.17 4.36 -12.78
CA ILE A 262 0.72 4.23 -13.93
C ILE A 262 -0.04 3.68 -15.14
N ASP A 263 -0.86 2.65 -14.93
CA ASP A 263 -1.65 2.05 -16.01
C ASP A 263 -2.69 3.03 -16.57
N ASP A 264 -3.34 3.83 -15.72
CA ASP A 264 -4.31 4.82 -16.16
C ASP A 264 -3.64 6.00 -16.90
N LEU A 265 -2.45 6.41 -16.44
CA LEU A 265 -1.62 7.38 -17.16
C LEU A 265 -1.26 6.86 -18.56
N LYS A 266 -0.85 5.59 -18.67
CA LYS A 266 -0.56 4.98 -19.97
C LYS A 266 -1.79 4.93 -20.87
N LYS A 267 -2.95 4.52 -20.35
CA LYS A 267 -4.21 4.45 -21.11
C LYS A 267 -4.65 5.81 -21.64
N LYS A 268 -4.73 6.84 -20.77
CA LYS A 268 -5.12 8.20 -21.19
C LYS A 268 -4.19 8.73 -22.29
N ASN A 269 -2.89 8.47 -22.20
CA ASN A 269 -1.95 8.89 -23.25
C ASN A 269 -2.15 8.15 -24.59
N LEU A 270 -2.45 6.86 -24.56
CA LEU A 270 -2.77 6.10 -25.77
C LEU A 270 -4.06 6.61 -26.43
N GLU A 271 -5.07 6.92 -25.63
CA GLU A 271 -6.32 7.54 -26.10
C GLU A 271 -6.05 8.92 -26.72
N ASN A 272 -5.22 9.74 -26.08
CA ASN A 272 -4.86 11.08 -26.57
C ASN A 272 -4.05 11.02 -27.88
N LYS A 273 -3.11 10.08 -28.03
CA LYS A 273 -2.39 9.86 -29.30
C LYS A 273 -3.32 9.47 -30.46
N ASN A 274 -4.41 8.77 -30.18
CA ASN A 274 -5.42 8.45 -31.19
C ASN A 274 -6.31 9.66 -31.55
N LEU A 275 -6.38 10.67 -30.68
CA LEU A 275 -7.14 11.91 -30.85
C LEU A 275 -6.34 13.05 -31.48
N GLU A 276 -5.00 12.94 -31.60
CA GLU A 276 -4.09 13.92 -32.25
C GLU A 276 -4.30 14.11 -33.78
N LYS A 277 -5.49 13.82 -34.31
CA LYS A 277 -5.95 14.34 -35.62
C LYS A 277 -6.82 15.60 -35.50
N SER A 278 -7.16 16.07 -34.30
CA SER A 278 -7.77 17.40 -34.12
C SER A 278 -7.43 18.02 -32.77
N ASP A 279 -6.71 19.13 -32.82
CA ASP A 279 -6.46 20.13 -31.79
C ASP A 279 -5.59 19.74 -30.57
N ASN A 280 -4.73 20.68 -30.19
CA ASN A 280 -3.42 20.43 -29.56
C ASN A 280 -3.46 20.45 -28.01
N THR A 281 -4.52 19.94 -27.37
CA THR A 281 -4.63 19.94 -25.89
C THR A 281 -4.91 18.56 -25.32
N LYS A 282 -3.87 17.94 -24.75
CA LYS A 282 -3.95 16.69 -23.99
C LYS A 282 -4.82 16.92 -22.73
N PRO A 283 -5.96 16.21 -22.51
CA PRO A 283 -6.72 16.33 -21.27
C PRO A 283 -5.87 15.89 -20.07
N PRO A 284 -5.85 16.67 -18.97
CA PRO A 284 -5.01 16.37 -17.81
C PRO A 284 -5.47 15.09 -17.10
N THR A 285 -4.50 14.34 -16.56
CA THR A 285 -4.75 13.18 -15.70
C THR A 285 -5.26 13.61 -14.34
N PHE A 286 -4.67 14.68 -13.78
CA PHE A 286 -5.09 15.33 -12.56
C PHE A 286 -5.87 16.62 -12.88
N SER A 287 -7.17 16.49 -13.12
CA SER A 287 -8.07 17.64 -13.15
C SER A 287 -8.47 18.03 -11.72
N VAL A 288 -7.48 18.47 -10.95
CA VAL A 288 -7.62 18.77 -9.52
C VAL A 288 -7.19 20.20 -9.27
N GLU A 289 -8.00 20.92 -8.51
CA GLU A 289 -7.64 22.22 -7.94
C GLU A 289 -7.47 22.09 -6.42
N ILE A 290 -6.40 22.68 -5.88
CA ILE A 290 -6.10 22.67 -4.44
C ILE A 290 -5.74 24.08 -3.98
N GLU A 291 -6.35 24.49 -2.89
CA GLU A 291 -6.16 25.79 -2.25
C GLU A 291 -6.10 25.63 -0.72
N HIS A 292 -5.12 26.25 -0.08
CA HIS A 292 -5.05 26.34 1.37
C HIS A 292 -6.14 27.28 1.89
N VAL A 293 -6.86 26.86 2.93
CA VAL A 293 -7.93 27.67 3.51
C VAL A 293 -7.34 28.70 4.47
N ASP A 294 -7.17 29.93 3.97
CA ASP A 294 -6.78 31.11 4.77
C ASP A 294 -7.97 31.76 5.50
N ASP A 295 -9.21 31.42 5.12
CA ASP A 295 -10.43 31.92 5.76
C ASP A 295 -10.58 31.34 7.18
N GLN A 296 -10.37 32.19 8.17
CA GLN A 296 -10.46 31.82 9.59
C GLN A 296 -11.86 31.34 10.00
N ALA A 297 -12.94 31.84 9.38
CA ALA A 297 -14.29 31.40 9.70
C ALA A 297 -14.56 29.99 9.17
N VAL A 298 -14.09 29.70 7.96
CA VAL A 298 -14.16 28.34 7.40
C VAL A 298 -13.32 27.38 8.23
N PHE A 299 -12.09 27.77 8.60
CA PHE A 299 -11.25 26.97 9.48
C PHE A 299 -11.93 26.70 10.83
N ALA A 300 -12.46 27.74 11.49
CA ALA A 300 -13.12 27.62 12.78
C ALA A 300 -14.36 26.70 12.71
N LEU A 301 -15.15 26.79 11.65
CA LEU A 301 -16.32 25.94 11.45
C LEU A 301 -15.93 24.46 11.31
N ILE A 302 -14.95 24.16 10.45
CA ILE A 302 -14.48 22.78 10.25
C ILE A 302 -13.82 22.25 11.52
N ASN A 303 -13.04 23.08 12.21
CA ASN A 303 -12.41 22.71 13.47
C ASN A 303 -13.45 22.44 14.56
N GLN A 304 -14.49 23.27 14.66
CA GLN A 304 -15.60 23.03 15.57
C GLN A 304 -16.33 21.71 15.24
N LEU A 305 -16.56 21.42 13.95
CA LEU A 305 -17.14 20.14 13.52
C LEU A 305 -16.23 18.97 13.90
N PHE A 306 -14.93 19.10 13.68
CA PHE A 306 -13.95 18.07 14.01
C PHE A 306 -13.92 17.76 15.52
N GLU A 307 -13.82 18.79 16.36
CA GLU A 307 -13.78 18.66 17.82
C GLU A 307 -15.10 18.15 18.40
N SER A 308 -16.24 18.70 17.97
CA SER A 308 -17.56 18.30 18.48
C SER A 308 -17.98 16.89 18.09
N THR A 309 -17.36 16.32 17.05
CA THR A 309 -17.63 14.95 16.57
C THR A 309 -16.58 13.95 17.02
N LYS A 310 -15.66 14.33 17.92
CA LYS A 310 -14.82 13.38 18.65
C LYS A 310 -15.65 12.61 19.67
N ASN A 311 -15.44 11.31 19.73
CA ASN A 311 -16.10 10.43 20.68
C ASN A 311 -15.06 9.91 21.67
N SER A 312 -15.34 10.05 22.98
CA SER A 312 -14.45 9.64 24.06
C SER A 312 -14.13 8.14 24.04
N SER A 313 -15.00 7.30 23.46
CA SER A 313 -14.73 5.87 23.27
C SER A 313 -13.57 5.60 22.30
N HIS A 314 -13.16 6.59 21.50
CA HIS A 314 -12.01 6.54 20.59
C HIS A 314 -10.81 7.37 21.11
N ALA A 315 -10.88 7.86 22.35
CA ALA A 315 -9.93 8.84 22.90
C ALA A 315 -8.47 8.37 22.82
N TYR A 316 -8.21 7.08 23.02
CA TYR A 316 -6.85 6.51 22.97
C TYR A 316 -6.10 6.82 21.67
N TYR A 317 -6.83 7.02 20.55
CA TYR A 317 -6.23 7.31 19.24
C TYR A 317 -6.56 8.70 18.68
N SER A 318 -7.39 9.50 19.36
CA SER A 318 -7.94 10.72 18.75
C SER A 318 -8.08 11.92 19.69
N ALA A 319 -7.85 11.75 20.99
CA ALA A 319 -7.99 12.83 21.96
C ALA A 319 -7.02 13.98 21.66
N ASP A 320 -5.74 13.66 21.43
CA ASP A 320 -4.68 14.63 21.18
C ASP A 320 -4.46 14.92 19.68
N ALA A 321 -5.46 14.66 18.85
CA ALA A 321 -5.44 14.99 17.43
C ALA A 321 -5.99 16.41 17.21
N HIS A 322 -5.28 17.28 16.48
CA HIS A 322 -5.76 18.62 16.14
C HIS A 322 -5.42 19.00 14.70
N ILE A 323 -6.29 19.79 14.08
CA ILE A 323 -6.09 20.26 12.71
C ILE A 323 -4.97 21.30 12.70
N LEU A 324 -3.99 21.10 11.81
CA LEU A 324 -2.96 22.09 11.51
C LEU A 324 -3.35 22.97 10.33
N LYS A 325 -3.80 22.34 9.24
CA LYS A 325 -4.13 23.01 7.99
C LYS A 325 -5.33 22.35 7.34
N ILE A 326 -6.07 23.14 6.58
CA ILE A 326 -7.18 22.69 5.75
C ILE A 326 -6.89 23.11 4.33
N TYR A 327 -7.15 22.21 3.40
CA TYR A 327 -7.01 22.44 1.98
C TYR A 327 -8.35 22.17 1.32
N LYS A 328 -8.89 23.16 0.63
CA LYS A 328 -10.05 22.99 -0.22
C LYS A 328 -9.60 22.28 -1.49
N ILE A 329 -10.36 21.29 -1.90
CA ILE A 329 -10.08 20.52 -3.12
C ILE A 329 -11.29 20.53 -4.05
N LYS A 330 -11.03 20.57 -5.35
CA LYS A 330 -12.03 20.35 -6.39
C LYS A 330 -11.52 19.30 -7.36
N LEU A 331 -12.15 18.13 -7.33
CA LEU A 331 -11.91 17.06 -8.30
C LEU A 331 -12.95 17.17 -9.40
N GLU A 332 -12.52 17.52 -10.62
CA GLU A 332 -13.45 17.71 -11.73
C GLU A 332 -14.21 16.40 -12.06
N SER A 333 -13.58 15.25 -11.84
CA SER A 333 -14.17 13.91 -12.01
C SER A 333 -15.40 13.64 -11.13
N GLN A 334 -15.56 14.38 -10.01
CA GLN A 334 -16.69 14.22 -9.09
C GLN A 334 -17.70 15.36 -9.22
N HIS A 335 -17.29 16.52 -9.72
CA HIS A 335 -18.03 17.77 -9.54
C HIS A 335 -19.39 17.77 -10.25
N GLN A 336 -19.40 17.52 -11.56
CA GLN A 336 -20.63 17.56 -12.35
C GLN A 336 -21.64 16.50 -11.90
N ALA A 337 -21.21 15.24 -11.80
CA ALA A 337 -22.06 14.12 -11.43
C ALA A 337 -22.70 14.32 -10.04
N PHE A 338 -21.95 14.89 -9.09
CA PHE A 338 -22.46 15.20 -7.77
C PHE A 338 -23.51 16.33 -7.80
N GLU A 339 -23.25 17.43 -8.52
CA GLU A 339 -24.19 18.55 -8.60
C GLU A 339 -25.51 18.15 -9.28
N GLU A 340 -25.46 17.34 -10.34
CA GLU A 340 -26.67 16.77 -10.98
C GLU A 340 -27.49 15.92 -10.02
N ARG A 341 -26.83 15.20 -9.10
CA ARG A 341 -27.51 14.32 -8.13
C ARG A 341 -28.01 15.08 -6.89
N LYS A 342 -27.35 16.17 -6.51
CA LYS A 342 -27.62 16.96 -5.29
C LYS A 342 -29.04 17.52 -5.22
N GLU A 343 -29.73 17.67 -6.35
CA GLU A 343 -31.13 18.11 -6.39
C GLU A 343 -32.06 17.21 -5.54
N LYS A 344 -31.66 15.94 -5.29
CA LYS A 344 -32.26 15.07 -4.28
C LYS A 344 -31.76 15.47 -2.87
N LYS A 345 -32.64 16.08 -2.07
CA LYS A 345 -32.35 16.63 -0.73
C LYS A 345 -31.92 15.54 0.27
N ASN A 346 -30.64 15.50 0.68
CA ASN A 346 -30.09 14.99 1.97
C ASN A 346 -28.54 14.95 1.91
N VAL A 347 -27.90 16.11 1.72
CA VAL A 347 -26.43 16.20 1.67
C VAL A 347 -25.88 16.46 3.05
N ASN A 348 -24.96 15.60 3.49
CA ASN A 348 -24.29 15.70 4.78
C ASN A 348 -22.78 15.86 4.57
N LEU A 349 -22.15 16.65 5.43
CA LEU A 349 -20.70 16.78 5.46
C LEU A 349 -20.13 15.71 6.40
N LEU A 350 -19.38 14.75 5.85
CA LEU A 350 -18.95 13.54 6.57
C LEU A 350 -17.46 13.26 6.42
N TRP A 351 -16.90 12.59 7.41
CA TRP A 351 -15.48 12.27 7.51
C TRP A 351 -15.14 10.98 6.75
N HIS A 352 -14.05 10.99 5.99
CA HIS A 352 -13.48 9.80 5.38
C HIS A 352 -11.99 9.69 5.71
N GLY A 353 -11.63 8.70 6.52
CA GLY A 353 -10.25 8.41 6.87
C GLY A 353 -9.62 7.41 5.92
N THR A 354 -8.38 7.66 5.52
CA THR A 354 -7.60 6.79 4.64
C THR A 354 -6.11 6.97 4.91
N ARG A 355 -5.28 6.06 4.42
CA ARG A 355 -3.81 6.14 4.57
C ARG A 355 -3.23 7.19 3.64
N THR A 356 -2.13 7.83 4.02
CA THR A 356 -1.49 8.90 3.21
C THR A 356 -1.16 8.43 1.79
N GLN A 357 -0.72 7.19 1.65
CA GLN A 357 -0.34 6.57 0.38
C GLN A 357 -1.49 6.56 -0.66
N ASN A 358 -2.75 6.60 -0.19
CA ASN A 358 -3.94 6.55 -1.03
C ASN A 358 -4.39 7.93 -1.53
N LEU A 359 -3.84 9.02 -1.00
CA LEU A 359 -4.34 10.36 -1.35
C LEU A 359 -4.12 10.69 -2.82
N LEU A 360 -3.00 10.28 -3.42
CA LEU A 360 -2.71 10.60 -4.81
C LEU A 360 -3.66 9.87 -5.79
N SER A 361 -3.99 8.61 -5.49
CA SER A 361 -4.94 7.81 -6.28
C SER A 361 -6.35 8.39 -6.16
N ILE A 362 -6.77 8.75 -4.94
CA ILE A 362 -8.05 9.38 -4.66
C ILE A 362 -8.15 10.77 -5.33
N MET A 363 -7.09 11.58 -5.30
CA MET A 363 -7.10 12.88 -5.99
C MET A 363 -7.23 12.72 -7.50
N SER A 364 -6.60 11.70 -8.10
CA SER A 364 -6.70 11.46 -9.54
C SER A 364 -8.08 10.96 -9.99
N LYS A 365 -8.68 10.03 -9.23
CA LYS A 365 -9.86 9.25 -9.69
C LYS A 365 -11.14 9.49 -8.88
N GLY A 366 -11.04 10.17 -7.73
CA GLY A 366 -12.06 10.16 -6.69
C GLY A 366 -12.05 8.85 -5.88
N LEU A 367 -13.01 8.70 -4.97
CA LEU A 367 -13.22 7.46 -4.22
C LEU A 367 -13.84 6.39 -5.12
N LEU A 368 -13.19 5.23 -5.22
CA LEU A 368 -13.66 4.09 -6.03
C LEU A 368 -14.41 3.07 -5.16
N LEU A 369 -15.51 2.54 -5.68
CA LEU A 369 -16.23 1.44 -5.04
C LEU A 369 -15.32 0.22 -4.86
N PRO A 370 -15.51 -0.62 -3.82
CA PRO A 370 -14.63 -1.76 -3.53
C PRO A 370 -14.40 -2.72 -4.72
N LYS A 371 -15.40 -2.94 -5.57
CA LYS A 371 -15.27 -3.76 -6.79
C LYS A 371 -14.30 -3.20 -7.82
N LEU A 372 -14.12 -1.88 -7.81
CA LEU A 372 -13.23 -1.11 -8.66
C LEU A 372 -11.95 -0.71 -7.92
N SER A 373 -11.88 -0.95 -6.60
CA SER A 373 -10.72 -0.68 -5.77
C SER A 373 -9.81 -1.91 -5.71
N PRO A 374 -8.51 -1.75 -5.94
CA PRO A 374 -7.55 -2.80 -5.66
C PRO A 374 -7.48 -3.07 -4.14
N GLY A 375 -7.25 -4.32 -3.73
CA GLY A 375 -6.95 -4.67 -2.33
C GLY A 375 -8.13 -4.76 -1.33
N GLN A 376 -9.26 -4.08 -1.56
CA GLN A 376 -10.42 -4.16 -0.65
C GLN A 376 -11.32 -5.36 -0.95
N LYS A 377 -11.16 -6.46 -0.20
CA LYS A 377 -12.06 -7.62 -0.28
C LYS A 377 -12.59 -8.13 1.07
N ALA A 378 -12.20 -7.56 2.21
CA ALA A 378 -12.61 -8.04 3.53
C ALA A 378 -12.97 -6.90 4.50
N GLY A 379 -14.04 -7.08 5.27
CA GLY A 379 -14.41 -6.20 6.40
C GLY A 379 -15.62 -5.27 6.20
N ALA A 380 -16.25 -5.26 5.03
CA ALA A 380 -17.42 -4.42 4.75
C ALA A 380 -18.70 -5.00 5.38
N MET A 381 -19.10 -4.49 6.55
CA MET A 381 -20.30 -4.97 7.27
C MET A 381 -21.62 -4.69 6.53
N PHE A 382 -21.64 -3.67 5.67
CA PHE A 382 -22.84 -3.19 4.98
C PHE A 382 -22.71 -3.23 3.45
N GLY A 383 -21.91 -4.17 2.92
CA GLY A 383 -21.74 -4.39 1.48
C GLY A 383 -20.70 -3.49 0.82
N ASP A 384 -20.58 -3.65 -0.50
CA ASP A 384 -19.53 -3.04 -1.34
C ASP A 384 -19.82 -1.56 -1.67
N GLY A 385 -19.93 -0.72 -0.63
CA GLY A 385 -20.12 0.72 -0.76
C GLY A 385 -18.92 1.54 -0.31
N LEU A 386 -19.07 2.87 -0.36
CA LEU A 386 -18.13 3.86 0.14
C LEU A 386 -18.56 4.30 1.54
N TYR A 387 -17.64 4.16 2.50
CA TYR A 387 -17.91 4.33 3.92
C TYR A 387 -17.46 5.70 4.42
N PHE A 388 -18.33 6.31 5.23
CA PHE A 388 -18.14 7.61 5.88
C PHE A 388 -18.60 7.54 7.33
N ALA A 389 -18.13 8.48 8.14
CA ALA A 389 -18.56 8.64 9.52
C ALA A 389 -18.99 10.07 9.81
N ASN A 390 -20.00 10.21 10.66
CA ASN A 390 -20.35 11.49 11.29
C ASN A 390 -19.45 11.81 12.51
N GLN A 391 -18.56 10.88 12.90
CA GLN A 391 -17.60 11.05 13.99
C GLN A 391 -16.17 11.15 13.45
N SER A 392 -15.49 12.27 13.69
CA SER A 392 -14.10 12.49 13.25
C SER A 392 -13.16 11.41 13.77
N SER A 393 -13.24 11.15 15.08
CA SER A 393 -12.48 10.13 15.80
C SER A 393 -12.64 8.70 15.26
N LYS A 394 -13.79 8.36 14.67
CA LYS A 394 -13.99 7.06 14.01
C LYS A 394 -13.18 6.98 12.72
N SER A 395 -13.24 8.02 11.88
CA SER A 395 -12.49 8.09 10.63
C SER A 395 -10.97 8.15 10.88
N LEU A 396 -10.52 8.82 11.94
CA LEU A 396 -9.10 8.84 12.35
C LEU A 396 -8.50 7.45 12.57
N ASN A 397 -9.29 6.44 12.94
CA ASN A 397 -8.80 5.07 13.10
C ASN A 397 -8.34 4.43 11.78
N TYR A 398 -8.74 4.98 10.63
CA TYR A 398 -8.38 4.52 9.29
C TYR A 398 -7.24 5.34 8.66
N CYS A 399 -6.86 6.46 9.27
CA CYS A 399 -5.67 7.24 8.91
C CYS A 399 -4.39 6.55 9.42
N ASP A 400 -3.21 6.97 8.97
CA ASP A 400 -1.94 6.37 9.39
C ASP A 400 -1.74 6.39 10.93
N GLY A 401 -1.27 5.28 11.50
CA GLY A 401 -1.09 5.16 12.95
C GLY A 401 -2.38 5.09 13.80
N GLY A 402 -3.56 5.10 13.17
CA GLY A 402 -4.86 4.78 13.79
C GLY A 402 -4.97 3.33 14.25
N LEU A 403 -6.09 2.99 14.92
CA LEU A 403 -6.35 1.65 15.43
C LEU A 403 -6.16 0.55 14.36
N TRP A 404 -6.56 0.82 13.11
CA TRP A 404 -6.53 -0.11 12.00
C TRP A 404 -5.25 -0.03 11.14
N THR A 405 -4.28 0.80 11.51
CA THR A 405 -3.11 1.12 10.67
C THR A 405 -1.79 1.22 11.44
N GLN A 406 -1.75 0.68 12.67
CA GLN A 406 -0.66 0.78 13.65
C GLN A 406 0.74 0.66 13.02
N ASN A 407 1.40 1.79 12.78
CA ASN A 407 2.84 1.86 12.49
C ASN A 407 3.48 2.74 13.56
N SER A 408 4.45 2.17 14.28
CA SER A 408 5.25 2.86 15.28
C SER A 408 6.58 3.24 14.64
N ASN A 409 6.65 4.44 14.07
CA ASN A 409 7.81 5.34 14.08
C ASN A 409 7.71 6.36 12.93
N GLU A 410 7.76 7.63 13.34
CA GLU A 410 8.01 8.86 12.58
C GLU A 410 6.81 9.67 12.01
N LYS A 411 6.65 10.84 12.65
CA LYS A 411 5.81 12.03 12.40
C LYS A 411 4.30 11.88 12.54
N ASN A 412 3.80 12.61 13.54
CA ASN A 412 2.42 12.83 13.98
C ASN A 412 1.44 13.37 12.93
N ILE A 413 1.84 13.53 11.67
CA ILE A 413 1.05 14.21 10.65
C ILE A 413 0.30 13.19 9.80
N ILE A 414 -1.02 13.25 9.86
CA ILE A 414 -1.94 12.40 9.11
C ILE A 414 -2.89 13.26 8.27
N TYR A 415 -3.52 12.63 7.29
CA TYR A 415 -4.49 13.30 6.42
C TYR A 415 -5.85 12.61 6.47
N MET A 416 -6.90 13.42 6.41
CA MET A 416 -8.28 12.94 6.40
C MET A 416 -9.11 13.79 5.42
N PHE A 417 -10.07 13.18 4.75
CA PHE A 417 -11.01 13.89 3.89
C PHE A 417 -12.27 14.31 4.65
N LEU A 418 -12.81 15.47 4.26
CA LEU A 418 -14.16 15.90 4.59
C LEU A 418 -14.93 16.04 3.28
N ALA A 419 -16.06 15.34 3.19
CA ALA A 419 -16.78 15.14 1.94
C ALA A 419 -18.26 15.48 2.07
N SER A 420 -18.82 16.11 1.06
CA SER A 420 -20.26 16.23 0.85
C SER A 420 -20.78 14.90 0.32
N VAL A 421 -21.68 14.28 1.08
CA VAL A 421 -22.26 12.98 0.78
C VAL A 421 -23.76 13.12 0.63
N ASN A 422 -24.26 12.89 -0.59
CA ASN A 422 -25.67 12.83 -0.90
C ASN A 422 -26.25 11.47 -0.53
N MET A 423 -26.94 11.45 0.60
CA MET A 423 -27.54 10.25 1.16
C MET A 423 -28.85 9.86 0.48
N GLY A 424 -29.52 10.76 -0.23
CA GLY A 424 -30.88 10.52 -0.73
C GLY A 424 -31.79 9.98 0.38
N ASN A 425 -32.60 8.98 0.03
CA ASN A 425 -33.41 8.26 1.02
C ASN A 425 -32.59 7.18 1.72
N SER A 426 -32.27 7.38 2.99
CA SER A 426 -31.41 6.48 3.77
C SER A 426 -32.19 5.35 4.44
N PHE A 427 -31.68 4.13 4.32
CA PHE A 427 -32.18 2.97 5.04
C PHE A 427 -31.36 2.72 6.31
N VAL A 428 -32.02 2.37 7.41
CA VAL A 428 -31.34 1.98 8.66
C VAL A 428 -31.41 0.45 8.80
N PRO A 429 -30.33 -0.28 8.48
CA PRO A 429 -30.32 -1.74 8.60
C PRO A 429 -30.40 -2.18 10.07
N SER A 430 -30.93 -3.38 10.31
CA SER A 430 -31.00 -3.98 11.66
C SER A 430 -29.72 -4.71 12.07
N GLY A 431 -28.78 -4.90 11.15
CA GLY A 431 -27.53 -5.63 11.35
C GLY A 431 -26.68 -5.62 10.07
N PRO A 432 -25.55 -6.34 10.06
CA PRO A 432 -24.71 -6.48 8.87
C PRO A 432 -25.49 -7.04 7.67
N VAL A 433 -25.31 -6.43 6.49
CA VAL A 433 -26.01 -6.78 5.23
C VAL A 433 -25.04 -6.60 4.07
N SER A 434 -24.86 -7.62 3.23
CA SER A 434 -23.94 -7.53 2.08
C SER A 434 -24.57 -6.92 0.82
N SER A 435 -25.90 -6.89 0.73
CA SER A 435 -26.62 -6.36 -0.43
C SER A 435 -26.74 -4.83 -0.40
N PRO A 436 -26.87 -4.16 -1.57
CA PRO A 436 -27.23 -2.75 -1.62
C PRO A 436 -28.61 -2.50 -0.97
N PRO A 437 -28.94 -1.22 -0.70
CA PRO A 437 -30.19 -0.85 -0.04
C PRO A 437 -31.44 -1.39 -0.75
N PRO A 438 -32.53 -1.67 -0.01
CA PRO A 438 -33.79 -2.07 -0.61
C PRO A 438 -34.29 -1.04 -1.63
N LYS A 439 -35.09 -1.49 -2.60
CA LYS A 439 -35.68 -0.62 -3.62
C LYS A 439 -36.37 0.60 -2.97
N GLY A 440 -36.02 1.79 -3.45
CA GLY A 440 -36.53 3.06 -2.93
C GLY A 440 -35.59 3.76 -1.93
N TYR A 441 -34.47 3.14 -1.57
CA TYR A 441 -33.41 3.74 -0.76
C TYR A 441 -32.11 3.87 -1.56
N ASP A 442 -31.34 4.91 -1.26
CA ASP A 442 -30.10 5.28 -1.98
C ASP A 442 -28.83 5.03 -1.15
N SER A 443 -28.97 4.84 0.17
CA SER A 443 -27.84 4.73 1.11
C SER A 443 -28.22 3.93 2.35
N TYR A 444 -27.20 3.55 3.12
CA TYR A 444 -27.36 3.08 4.49
C TYR A 444 -26.92 4.12 5.50
N TRP A 445 -27.70 4.28 6.55
CA TRP A 445 -27.28 4.86 7.81
C TRP A 445 -27.34 3.76 8.87
N ALA A 446 -26.26 3.00 9.00
CA ALA A 446 -26.12 2.02 10.07
C ALA A 446 -25.95 2.76 11.39
N LYS A 447 -26.91 2.62 12.31
CA LYS A 447 -26.95 3.38 13.56
C LYS A 447 -26.36 2.60 14.73
N ALA A 448 -25.60 3.30 15.57
CA ALA A 448 -25.11 2.76 16.82
C ALA A 448 -26.26 2.20 17.67
N GLY A 449 -26.06 1.01 18.24
CA GLY A 449 -27.07 0.34 19.07
C GLY A 449 -28.29 -0.23 18.31
N LYS A 450 -28.43 0.00 17.00
CA LYS A 450 -29.51 -0.55 16.18
C LYS A 450 -29.03 -1.48 15.06
N SER A 451 -27.90 -1.15 14.44
CA SER A 451 -27.40 -1.87 13.26
C SER A 451 -26.25 -2.83 13.57
N GLY A 452 -26.05 -3.19 14.85
CA GLY A 452 -24.95 -4.05 15.28
C GLY A 452 -23.57 -3.38 15.28
N VAL A 453 -23.52 -2.05 15.19
CA VAL A 453 -22.29 -1.25 15.27
C VAL A 453 -22.23 -0.43 16.54
N MET A 454 -21.02 -0.14 17.02
CA MET A 454 -20.79 0.72 18.18
C MET A 454 -20.90 2.21 17.86
N ASN A 455 -20.69 2.58 16.60
CA ASN A 455 -20.74 3.95 16.12
C ASN A 455 -21.39 3.96 14.74
N ASP A 456 -22.06 5.04 14.39
CA ASP A 456 -22.73 5.16 13.10
C ASP A 456 -21.78 4.91 11.92
N GLU A 457 -22.32 4.30 10.86
CA GLU A 457 -21.69 4.19 9.55
C GLU A 457 -22.64 4.66 8.49
N ILE A 458 -22.11 5.49 7.60
CA ILE A 458 -22.81 6.00 6.46
C ILE A 458 -22.21 5.34 5.23
N ILE A 459 -23.04 4.67 4.43
CA ILE A 459 -22.61 3.94 3.24
C ILE A 459 -23.41 4.39 2.04
N VAL A 460 -22.71 4.78 0.98
CA VAL A 460 -23.28 5.09 -0.33
C VAL A 460 -22.73 4.13 -1.38
N PHE A 461 -23.52 3.85 -2.41
CA PHE A 461 -23.25 2.75 -3.35
C PHE A 461 -22.93 3.24 -4.76
N SER A 462 -22.66 4.53 -4.90
CA SER A 462 -22.34 5.16 -6.17
C SER A 462 -21.43 6.37 -5.97
N ALA A 463 -20.47 6.56 -6.88
CA ALA A 463 -19.43 7.59 -6.77
C ALA A 463 -19.99 9.02 -6.95
N ASP A 464 -21.03 9.17 -7.76
CA ASP A 464 -21.79 10.42 -7.97
C ASP A 464 -22.55 10.90 -6.71
N GLN A 465 -22.62 10.09 -5.64
CA GLN A 465 -23.16 10.52 -4.35
C GLN A 465 -22.16 11.32 -3.52
N ILE A 466 -20.91 11.46 -3.97
CA ILE A 466 -19.84 12.02 -3.17
C ILE A 466 -19.13 13.12 -3.92
N ARG A 467 -18.79 14.17 -3.19
CA ARG A 467 -17.76 15.11 -3.56
C ARG A 467 -16.82 15.32 -2.40
N LEU A 468 -15.52 15.13 -2.63
CA LEU A 468 -14.50 15.50 -1.66
C LEU A 468 -14.34 17.02 -1.68
N ASP A 469 -14.52 17.67 -0.53
CA ASP A 469 -14.46 19.13 -0.43
C ASP A 469 -13.16 19.61 0.22
N TYR A 470 -12.65 18.88 1.23
CA TYR A 470 -11.44 19.27 1.96
C TYR A 470 -10.51 18.11 2.27
N ILE A 471 -9.21 18.40 2.30
CA ILE A 471 -8.16 17.60 2.93
C ILE A 471 -7.73 18.31 4.21
N LEU A 472 -7.72 17.58 5.32
CA LEU A 472 -7.26 18.08 6.60
C LEU A 472 -5.87 17.52 6.89
N GLU A 473 -4.91 18.39 7.18
CA GLU A 473 -3.62 18.01 7.76
C GLU A 473 -3.76 18.07 9.28
N ILE A 474 -3.56 16.93 9.94
CA ILE A 474 -3.85 16.75 11.36
C ILE A 474 -2.57 16.30 12.05
N GLU A 475 -2.20 16.97 13.14
CA GLU A 475 -1.18 16.50 14.05
C GLU A 475 -1.81 15.66 15.15
N ARG A 476 -1.19 14.52 15.47
CA ARG A 476 -1.59 13.63 16.56
C ARG A 476 -0.42 13.35 17.48
N LYS A 477 -0.53 13.72 18.74
CA LYS A 477 0.48 13.33 19.75
C LYS A 477 0.16 11.92 20.26
N TYR A 478 1.17 11.06 20.31
CA TYR A 478 1.08 9.80 21.03
C TYR A 478 1.39 10.11 22.50
N SER A 479 0.41 9.90 23.38
CA SER A 479 0.60 9.92 24.82
C SER A 479 1.31 8.67 25.32
#